data_AF-A0A521SSI2-F1
#
_entry.id   AF-A0A521SSI2-F1
#
_cell.length_a   1.000
_cell.length_b   1.000
_cell.length_c   1.000
_cell.angle_alpha   90.00
_cell.angle_beta   90.00
_cell.angle_gamma   90.00
#
_symmetry.space_group_name_H-M   'P 1'
#
loop_
_entity.id
_entity.type
_entity.pdbx_description
1 polymer ?
#
loop_
_entity_poly.entity_id
_entity_poly.type
_entity_poly.pdbx_seq_one_letter_code
_entity_poly.pdbx_strand_id
1 'polypeptide(L)'
;PDDANIVMHPIGFAGWIGLLVTAMNLLPVGQLDGGHVIYALFGERYIWISRAALMTILSLGFLRWWDGWLVWGLLLLFMGLRHPPPLDPYTPLDAKRKFMGWLMIVILAVTFIPIPFSIQEPRVRQERLQPKPAASPLVEARAHGGTV
;
A
#
# COMPACT_ATOMS: atom_id res chain seq x y z
N PRO A 1 -20.09 -15.70 19.02
CA PRO A 1 -19.07 -16.33 18.14
C PRO A 1 -17.84 -15.43 18.14
N ASP A 2 -17.00 -15.73 19.12
CA ASP A 2 -15.92 -14.90 19.62
C ASP A 2 -14.78 -14.89 18.60
N ASP A 3 -14.42 -13.69 18.14
CA ASP A 3 -13.05 -13.18 18.10
C ASP A 3 -11.94 -14.20 17.81
N ALA A 4 -12.09 -15.01 16.77
CA ALA A 4 -11.00 -15.78 16.21
C ALA A 4 -9.99 -14.80 15.62
N ASN A 5 -9.09 -14.31 16.47
CA ASN A 5 -7.95 -13.51 16.10
C ASN A 5 -7.06 -14.43 15.27
N ILE A 6 -7.25 -14.43 13.95
CA ILE A 6 -6.38 -15.14 13.03
C ILE A 6 -5.05 -14.39 13.05
N VAL A 7 -4.21 -14.78 14.01
CA VAL A 7 -2.83 -14.29 14.07
C VAL A 7 -2.15 -14.82 12.82
N MET A 8 -1.78 -13.89 11.94
CA MET A 8 -1.14 -14.24 10.68
C MET A 8 0.17 -14.98 10.97
N HIS A 9 0.36 -16.13 10.34
CA HIS A 9 1.60 -16.90 10.50
C HIS A 9 2.80 -16.03 10.07
N PRO A 10 3.95 -16.04 10.78
CA PRO A 10 5.11 -15.18 10.46
C PRO A 10 5.57 -15.28 9.00
N ILE A 11 5.51 -16.47 8.41
CA ILE A 11 5.80 -16.70 6.99
C ILE A 11 4.81 -15.97 6.07
N GLY A 12 3.52 -15.95 6.43
CA GLY A 12 2.49 -15.24 5.68
C GLY A 12 2.71 -13.73 5.72
N PHE A 13 3.07 -13.19 6.89
CA PHE A 13 3.42 -11.78 7.03
C PHE A 13 4.66 -11.40 6.20
N ALA A 14 5.71 -12.23 6.25
CA ALA A 14 6.91 -12.04 5.42
C ALA A 14 6.59 -12.09 3.92
N GLY A 15 5.73 -13.03 3.49
CA GLY A 15 5.26 -13.11 2.10
C GLY A 15 4.49 -11.86 1.67
N TRP A 16 3.60 -11.35 2.52
CA TRP A 16 2.86 -10.12 2.26
C TRP A 16 3.79 -8.90 2.14
N ILE A 17 4.79 -8.76 3.03
CA ILE A 17 5.81 -7.72 2.90
C ILE A 17 6.60 -7.87 1.59
N GLY A 18 6.94 -9.09 1.19
CA GLY A 18 7.61 -9.36 -0.09
C GLY A 18 6.79 -8.91 -1.30
N LEU A 19 5.48 -9.16 -1.30
CA LEU A 19 4.58 -8.67 -2.34
C LEU A 19 4.51 -7.14 -2.37
N LEU A 20 4.45 -6.50 -1.20
CA LEU A 20 4.49 -5.04 -1.08
C LEU A 20 5.77 -4.48 -1.69
N VAL A 21 6.94 -4.98 -1.28
CA VAL A 21 8.25 -4.54 -1.80
C VAL A 21 8.35 -4.78 -3.30
N THR A 22 7.80 -5.88 -3.81
CA THR A 22 7.72 -6.17 -5.25
C THR A 22 6.89 -5.11 -5.97
N ALA A 23 5.70 -4.78 -5.46
CA ALA A 23 4.86 -3.73 -6.03
C ALA A 23 5.58 -2.36 -6.03
N MET A 24 6.28 -2.04 -4.94
CA MET A 24 7.05 -0.80 -4.80
C MET A 24 8.16 -0.70 -5.85
N ASN A 25 8.93 -1.77 -6.07
CA ASN A 25 10.01 -1.80 -7.05
C ASN A 25 9.52 -1.80 -8.49
N LEU A 26 8.31 -2.31 -8.75
CA LEU A 26 7.71 -2.29 -10.09
C LEU A 26 6.97 -0.99 -10.40
N LEU A 27 6.95 0.00 -9.50
CA LEU A 27 6.40 1.31 -9.81
C LEU A 27 7.12 1.92 -11.02
N PRO A 28 6.40 2.48 -11.99
CA PRO A 28 6.98 2.93 -13.23
C PRO A 28 7.62 4.31 -13.07
N VAL A 29 8.58 4.48 -12.17
CA VAL A 29 9.16 5.77 -11.79
C VAL A 29 10.68 5.69 -11.63
N GLY A 30 11.41 6.57 -12.32
CA GLY A 30 12.84 6.78 -12.08
C GLY A 30 13.70 5.54 -12.34
N GLN A 31 14.61 5.25 -11.40
CA GLN A 31 15.54 4.11 -11.44
C GLN A 31 14.96 2.80 -10.92
N LEU A 32 13.69 2.76 -10.52
CA LEU A 32 13.06 1.50 -10.12
C LEU A 32 13.01 0.50 -11.28
N ASP A 33 12.89 -0.79 -10.96
CA ASP A 33 12.75 -1.84 -11.96
C ASP A 33 11.56 -1.58 -12.89
N GLY A 34 10.46 -1.06 -12.35
CA GLY A 34 9.29 -0.63 -13.13
C GLY A 34 9.59 0.51 -14.10
N GLY A 35 10.47 1.44 -13.74
CA GLY A 35 10.94 2.51 -14.62
C GLY A 35 11.69 1.94 -15.85
N HIS A 36 12.56 0.97 -15.63
CA HIS A 36 13.28 0.25 -16.69
C HIS A 36 12.31 -0.55 -17.58
N VAL A 37 11.33 -1.23 -16.99
CA VAL A 37 10.31 -2.00 -17.73
C VAL A 37 9.51 -1.09 -18.65
N ILE A 38 9.01 0.05 -18.13
CA ILE A 38 8.24 0.99 -18.93
C ILE A 38 9.12 1.66 -19.99
N TYR A 39 10.37 2.01 -19.67
CA TYR A 39 11.32 2.49 -20.66
C TYR A 39 11.49 1.48 -21.81
N ALA A 40 11.71 0.21 -21.48
CA ALA A 40 11.91 -0.85 -22.47
C ALA A 40 10.67 -1.07 -23.36
N LEU A 41 9.46 -0.93 -22.80
CA LEU A 41 8.21 -1.13 -23.55
C LEU A 41 7.78 0.08 -24.38
N PHE A 42 8.01 1.29 -23.87
CA PHE A 42 7.43 2.53 -24.42
C PHE A 42 8.46 3.56 -24.89
N GLY A 43 9.76 3.29 -24.74
CA GLY A 43 10.85 4.18 -25.13
C GLY A 43 10.74 5.54 -24.44
N GLU A 44 10.95 6.63 -25.19
CA GLU A 44 10.93 8.01 -24.66
C GLU A 44 9.60 8.41 -24.00
N ARG A 45 8.48 7.72 -24.30
CA ARG A 45 7.19 7.99 -23.68
C ARG A 45 7.14 7.62 -22.19
N TYR A 46 8.14 6.88 -21.69
CA TYR A 46 8.24 6.49 -20.28
C TYR A 46 8.18 7.69 -19.33
N ILE A 47 8.66 8.86 -19.76
CA ILE A 47 8.70 10.05 -18.91
C ILE A 47 7.29 10.52 -18.53
N TRP A 48 6.33 10.40 -19.44
CA TRP A 48 4.93 10.74 -19.18
C TRP A 48 4.30 9.75 -18.20
N ILE A 49 4.57 8.47 -18.39
CA ILE A 49 4.10 7.39 -17.50
C ILE A 49 4.72 7.57 -16.10
N SER A 50 6.01 7.89 -16.02
CA SER A 50 6.72 8.11 -14.76
C SER A 50 6.21 9.33 -14.00
N ARG A 51 5.94 10.42 -14.73
CA ARG A 51 5.32 11.62 -14.13
C ARG A 51 3.91 11.33 -13.64
N ALA A 52 3.11 10.61 -14.43
CA ALA A 52 1.75 10.22 -14.03
C ALA A 52 1.77 9.34 -12.77
N ALA A 53 2.63 8.32 -12.72
CA ALA A 53 2.74 7.45 -11.56
C ALA A 53 3.24 8.19 -10.31
N LEU A 54 4.22 9.08 -10.44
CA LEU A 54 4.65 9.92 -9.32
C LEU A 54 3.50 10.83 -8.84
N MET A 55 2.75 11.45 -9.75
CA MET A 55 1.58 12.25 -9.39
C MET A 55 0.51 11.42 -8.68
N THR A 56 0.27 10.18 -9.11
CA THR A 56 -0.64 9.25 -8.43
C THR A 56 -0.17 8.97 -7.01
N ILE A 57 1.10 8.60 -6.82
CA ILE A 57 1.67 8.31 -5.49
C ILE A 57 1.56 9.51 -4.56
N LEU A 58 1.95 10.70 -5.03
CA LEU A 58 1.82 11.92 -4.24
C LEU A 58 0.35 12.21 -3.92
N SER A 59 -0.56 12.05 -4.88
CA SER A 59 -2.00 12.23 -4.66
C SER A 59 -2.54 11.26 -3.61
N LEU A 60 -2.14 10.00 -3.61
CA LEU A 60 -2.53 9.02 -2.58
C LEU A 60 -2.06 9.45 -1.18
N GLY A 61 -0.86 10.03 -1.10
CA GLY A 61 -0.34 10.61 0.13
C GLY A 61 -1.12 11.86 0.58
N PHE A 62 -1.39 12.78 -0.34
CA PHE A 62 -2.16 14.01 -0.05
C PHE A 62 -3.61 13.73 0.34
N LEU A 63 -4.25 12.72 -0.27
CA LEU A 63 -5.58 12.23 0.10
C LEU A 63 -5.58 11.44 1.42
N ARG A 64 -4.42 11.29 2.08
CA ARG A 64 -4.23 10.61 3.36
C ARG A 64 -4.71 9.16 3.37
N TRP A 65 -4.63 8.46 2.22
CA TRP A 65 -4.90 7.02 2.18
C TRP A 65 -3.87 6.23 2.98
N TRP A 66 -2.60 6.64 2.89
CA TRP A 66 -1.54 6.18 3.77
C TRP A 66 -0.40 7.20 3.76
N ASP A 67 0.01 7.69 4.94
CA ASP A 67 1.05 8.72 5.05
C ASP A 67 2.40 8.26 4.47
N GLY A 68 2.63 6.94 4.37
CA GLY A 68 3.81 6.35 3.74
C GLY A 68 3.99 6.72 2.26
N TRP A 69 2.91 7.06 1.55
CA TRP A 69 3.01 7.51 0.16
C TRP A 69 3.69 8.87 0.00
N LEU A 70 3.58 9.77 0.98
CA LEU A 70 4.30 11.05 0.95
C LEU A 70 5.79 10.83 1.15
N VAL A 71 6.16 9.96 2.10
CA VAL A 71 7.56 9.58 2.33
C VAL A 71 8.15 8.93 1.08
N TRP A 72 7.42 8.00 0.48
CA TRP A 72 7.85 7.35 -0.76
C TRP A 72 7.91 8.31 -1.95
N GLY A 73 6.90 9.16 -2.14
CA GLY A 73 6.90 10.17 -3.19
C GLY A 73 8.08 11.14 -3.08
N LEU A 74 8.44 11.55 -1.85
CA LEU A 74 9.61 12.38 -1.60
C LEU A 74 10.92 11.65 -1.93
N LEU A 75 11.03 10.36 -1.56
CA LEU A 75 12.19 9.56 -1.90
C LEU A 75 12.34 9.36 -3.41
N LEU A 76 11.24 9.10 -4.13
CA LEU A 76 11.23 9.01 -5.59
C LEU A 76 11.61 10.34 -6.26
N LEU A 77 11.19 11.47 -5.68
CA LEU A 77 11.64 12.80 -6.13
C LEU A 77 13.15 12.99 -5.94
N PHE A 78 13.69 12.57 -4.80
CA PHE A 78 15.12 12.66 -4.50
C PHE A 78 15.98 11.78 -5.43
N MET A 79 15.52 10.56 -5.71
CA MET A 79 16.20 9.63 -6.63
C MET A 79 16.14 10.10 -8.09
N GLY A 80 15.14 10.92 -8.43
CA GLY A 80 14.98 11.53 -9.74
C GLY A 80 14.21 10.67 -10.74
N LEU A 81 13.55 11.35 -11.67
CA LEU A 81 12.68 10.73 -12.69
C LEU A 81 13.43 10.29 -13.95
N ARG A 82 14.71 10.64 -14.09
CA ARG A 82 15.48 10.36 -15.30
C ARG A 82 16.12 8.99 -15.21
N HIS A 83 15.81 8.18 -16.20
CA HIS A 83 16.51 6.93 -16.47
C HIS A 83 17.68 7.20 -17.43
N PRO A 84 18.90 6.68 -17.17
CA PRO A 84 19.99 6.77 -18.13
C PRO A 84 19.62 6.01 -19.42
N PRO A 85 19.94 6.53 -20.61
CA PRO A 85 19.63 5.82 -21.84
C PRO A 85 20.32 4.43 -21.85
N PRO A 86 19.67 3.38 -22.37
CA PRO A 86 20.30 2.08 -22.51
C PRO A 86 21.52 2.16 -23.43
N LEU A 87 22.46 1.23 -23.23
CA LEU A 87 23.68 1.12 -24.03
C LEU A 87 23.41 0.95 -25.53
N ASP A 88 22.29 0.31 -25.88
CA ASP A 88 21.79 0.21 -27.25
C ASP A 88 20.30 0.59 -27.31
N PRO A 89 19.97 1.83 -27.72
CA PRO A 89 18.59 2.27 -27.87
C PRO A 89 17.97 1.90 -29.23
N TYR A 90 18.73 1.32 -30.17
CA TYR A 90 18.28 1.10 -31.54
C TYR A 90 17.81 -0.34 -31.79
N THR A 91 18.21 -1.30 -30.97
CA THR A 91 17.72 -2.68 -31.08
C THR A 91 16.31 -2.83 -30.48
N PRO A 92 15.32 -3.28 -31.27
CA PRO A 92 13.97 -3.51 -30.75
C PRO A 92 13.96 -4.71 -29.79
N LEU A 93 13.04 -4.68 -28.80
CA LEU A 93 12.85 -5.80 -27.89
C LEU A 93 12.34 -7.05 -28.65
N ASP A 94 13.03 -8.18 -28.44
CA ASP A 94 12.54 -9.49 -28.84
C ASP A 94 11.21 -9.84 -28.14
N ALA A 95 10.40 -10.70 -28.76
CA ALA A 95 9.05 -11.05 -28.33
C ALA A 95 9.02 -11.57 -26.87
N LYS A 96 10.03 -12.35 -26.46
CA LYS A 96 10.15 -12.85 -25.08
C LYS A 96 10.32 -11.72 -24.07
N ARG A 97 11.14 -10.70 -24.39
CA ARG A 97 11.39 -9.55 -23.52
C ARG A 97 10.16 -8.67 -23.42
N LYS A 98 9.45 -8.49 -24.53
CA LYS A 98 8.18 -7.77 -24.55
C LYS A 98 7.12 -8.45 -23.67
N PHE A 99 7.02 -9.78 -23.75
CA PHE A 99 6.14 -10.57 -22.89
C PHE A 99 6.50 -10.39 -21.40
N MET A 100 7.79 -10.49 -21.04
CA MET A 100 8.23 -10.26 -19.66
C MET A 100 7.90 -8.85 -19.16
N GLY A 101 8.05 -7.82 -19.99
CA GLY A 101 7.67 -6.46 -19.61
C GLY A 101 6.18 -6.34 -19.29
N TRP A 102 5.31 -6.93 -20.12
CA TRP A 102 3.88 -6.98 -19.84
C TRP A 102 3.54 -7.77 -18.59
N LEU A 103 4.22 -8.89 -18.35
CA LEU A 103 4.07 -9.67 -17.13
C LEU A 103 4.40 -8.84 -15.88
N MET A 104 5.45 -8.04 -15.91
CA MET A 104 5.79 -7.15 -14.78
C MET A 104 4.71 -6.11 -14.52
N ILE A 105 4.08 -5.54 -15.56
CA ILE A 105 2.93 -4.63 -15.40
C ILE A 105 1.75 -5.36 -14.75
N VAL A 106 1.48 -6.59 -15.15
CA VAL A 106 0.41 -7.41 -14.54
C VAL A 106 0.72 -7.71 -13.07
N ILE A 107 1.96 -8.06 -12.75
CA ILE A 107 2.37 -8.31 -11.36
C ILE A 107 2.15 -7.05 -10.52
N LEU A 108 2.60 -5.88 -10.99
CA LEU A 108 2.33 -4.61 -10.32
C LEU A 108 0.83 -4.43 -10.07
N ALA A 109 -0.01 -4.65 -11.09
CA ALA A 109 -1.44 -4.46 -10.96
C ALA A 109 -2.09 -5.39 -9.91
N VAL A 110 -1.60 -6.62 -9.78
CA VAL A 110 -2.12 -7.62 -8.82
C VAL A 110 -1.56 -7.42 -7.41
N THR A 111 -0.32 -6.93 -7.28
CA THR A 111 0.35 -6.79 -5.98
C THR A 111 0.25 -5.39 -5.38
N PHE A 112 -0.17 -4.38 -6.14
CA PHE A 112 -0.28 -3.01 -5.64
C PHE A 112 -1.44 -2.87 -4.66
N ILE A 113 -1.10 -2.54 -3.40
CA ILE A 113 -2.04 -2.33 -2.31
C ILE A 113 -2.03 -0.85 -1.91
N PRO A 114 -3.07 -0.06 -2.21
CA PRO A 114 -3.08 1.39 -1.95
C PRO A 114 -3.02 1.77 -0.47
N ILE A 115 -3.46 0.88 0.44
CA ILE A 115 -3.47 1.11 1.89
C ILE A 115 -2.83 -0.12 2.54
N PRO A 116 -1.50 -0.20 2.62
CA PRO A 116 -0.82 -1.40 3.10
C PRO A 116 -0.96 -1.57 4.61
N PHE A 117 -1.02 -0.46 5.37
CA PHE A 117 -1.14 -0.50 6.82
C PHE A 117 -2.29 0.39 7.29
N SER A 118 -3.09 -0.12 8.22
CA SER A 118 -4.07 0.64 8.98
C SER A 118 -3.69 0.65 10.45
N ILE A 119 -3.65 1.84 11.06
CA ILE A 119 -3.44 1.95 12.51
C ILE A 119 -4.77 1.63 13.16
N GLN A 120 -4.86 0.48 13.83
CA GLN A 120 -6.02 0.15 14.66
C GLN A 120 -5.79 0.70 16.08
N GLU A 121 -6.69 1.55 16.56
CA GLU A 121 -6.60 1.99 17.95
C GLU A 121 -6.86 0.80 18.89
N PRO A 122 -6.08 0.64 19.98
CA PRO A 122 -6.30 -0.43 20.95
C PRO A 122 -7.70 -0.30 21.55
N ARG A 123 -8.57 -1.32 21.39
CA ARG A 123 -9.95 -1.32 21.92
C ARG A 123 -10.04 -0.96 23.40
N VAL A 124 -9.01 -1.31 24.19
CA VAL A 124 -8.93 -1.02 25.64
C VAL A 124 -9.04 0.48 25.97
N ARG A 125 -8.60 1.37 25.07
CA ARG A 125 -8.78 2.83 25.25
C ARG A 125 -10.22 3.26 25.02
N GLN A 126 -10.93 2.63 24.07
CA GLN A 126 -12.31 2.97 23.77
C GLN A 126 -13.27 2.55 24.89
N GLU A 127 -13.06 1.37 25.49
CA GLU A 127 -13.89 0.89 26.59
C GLU A 127 -13.75 1.77 27.85
N ARG A 128 -12.55 2.33 28.09
CA ARG A 128 -12.33 3.29 29.18
C ARG A 128 -12.94 4.67 28.93
N LEU A 129 -13.10 5.08 27.67
CA LEU A 129 -13.64 6.39 27.31
C LEU A 129 -15.16 6.39 27.17
N GLN A 130 -15.78 5.20 27.06
CA GLN A 130 -17.22 5.09 27.14
C GLN A 130 -17.67 5.30 28.58
N PRO A 131 -18.53 6.29 28.87
CA PRO A 131 -19.12 6.41 30.18
C PRO A 131 -19.86 5.10 30.45
N LYS A 132 -19.49 4.41 31.54
CA LYS A 132 -20.20 3.23 32.03
C LYS A 132 -21.69 3.58 31.99
N PRO A 133 -22.54 2.82 31.26
CA PRO A 133 -23.95 3.15 31.18
C PRO A 133 -24.46 3.28 32.62
N ALA A 134 -25.02 4.44 32.95
CA ALA A 134 -25.61 4.66 34.26
C ALA A 134 -26.54 3.47 34.50
N ALA A 135 -26.30 2.73 35.58
CA ALA A 135 -27.12 1.58 35.91
C ALA A 135 -28.58 2.04 35.85
N SER A 136 -29.39 1.36 35.03
CA SER A 136 -30.81 1.69 34.95
C SER A 136 -31.34 1.69 36.40
N PRO A 137 -32.08 2.72 36.84
CA PRO A 137 -32.59 2.79 38.21
C PRO A 137 -33.37 1.53 38.61
N LEU A 138 -33.92 0.81 37.62
CA LEU A 138 -34.63 -0.45 37.77
C LEU A 138 -33.72 -1.64 38.15
N VAL A 139 -32.43 -1.58 37.85
CA VAL A 139 -31.44 -2.61 38.23
C VAL A 139 -30.95 -2.38 39.66
N GLU A 140 -30.73 -1.13 40.07
CA GLU A 140 -30.41 -0.79 41.47
C GLU A 140 -31.60 -1.03 42.40
N ALA A 141 -32.83 -0.68 41.98
CA ALA A 141 -34.04 -0.94 42.76
C ALA A 141 -34.30 -2.45 42.96
N ARG A 142 -33.94 -3.31 41.99
CA ARG A 142 -34.02 -4.77 42.14
C ARG A 142 -32.94 -5.33 43.06
N ALA A 143 -31.77 -4.68 43.13
CA ALA A 143 -30.67 -5.12 43.99
C ALA A 143 -30.89 -4.75 45.48
N HIS A 144 -31.66 -3.68 45.77
CA HIS A 144 -31.83 -3.15 47.12
C HIS A 144 -33.13 -3.48 47.85
N GLY A 145 -33.99 -4.34 47.31
CA GLY A 145 -35.11 -4.91 48.06
C GLY A 145 -36.45 -4.77 47.36
N GLY A 146 -36.86 -5.85 46.72
CA GLY A 146 -38.26 -6.13 46.42
C GLY A 146 -38.84 -7.07 47.47
N THR A 147 -39.08 -6.57 48.68
CA THR A 147 -40.13 -7.09 49.57
C THR A 147 -41.32 -6.17 49.42
N VAL A 148 -42.36 -6.66 48.75
CA VAL A 148 -43.75 -6.28 49.07
C VAL A 148 -44.38 -7.52 49.68
#